data_AF-A0A3B3RH94-F1
#
_entry.id   AF-A0A3B3RH94-F1
#
_cell.length_a   1.000
_cell.length_b   1.000
_cell.length_c   1.000
_cell.angle_alpha   90.00
_cell.angle_beta   90.00
_cell.angle_gamma   90.00
#
_symmetry.space_group_name_H-M   'P 1'
#
loop_
_entity.id
_entity.type
_entity.pdbx_description
1 polymer ?
#
loop_
_entity_poly.entity_id
_entity_poly.type
_entity_poly.pdbx_seq_one_letter_code
_entity_poly.pdbx_strand_id
1 'polypeptide(L)' 'MRVGLLLLLLLPLCAAQFKIKCIGEDFLMLRNQLLSCSSKVPQACYTRVTGEKGCTTLNFCKSDGWTCCHTNRCNA' A
#
# COMPACT_ATOMS: atom_id res chain seq x y z
N MET A 1 16.39 24.82 21.81
CA MET A 1 15.01 25.31 21.52
C MET A 1 14.70 25.44 20.02
N ARG A 2 15.64 25.89 19.16
CA ARG A 2 15.37 26.06 17.71
C ARG A 2 15.32 24.75 16.89
N VAL A 3 16.05 23.71 17.31
CA VAL A 3 16.11 22.41 16.61
C VAL A 3 14.79 21.64 16.67
N GLY A 4 14.08 21.68 17.80
CA GLY A 4 12.79 21.00 17.95
C GLY A 4 11.70 21.59 17.02
N LEU A 5 11.72 22.91 16.83
CA LEU A 5 10.80 23.60 15.93
C LEU A 5 11.05 23.21 14.47
N LEU A 6 12.32 23.08 14.06
CA LEU A 6 12.72 22.57 12.75
C LEU A 6 12.27 21.11 12.52
N LEU A 7 12.38 20.24 13.53
CA LEU A 7 11.87 18.86 13.42
C LEU A 7 10.34 18.82 13.24
N LEU A 8 9.60 19.67 13.97
CA LEU A 8 8.14 19.79 13.87
C LEU A 8 7.68 20.24 12.48
N LEU A 9 8.44 21.12 11.81
CA LEU A 9 8.19 21.55 10.44
C LEU A 9 8.46 20.46 9.40
N LEU A 10 9.34 19.49 9.68
CA LEU A 10 9.72 18.41 8.74
C LEU A 10 8.81 17.17 8.84
N LEU A 11 8.09 16.98 9.95
CA LEU A 11 7.15 15.87 10.16
C LEU A 11 6.12 15.65 9.03
N PRO A 12 5.43 16.67 8.48
CA PRO A 12 4.44 16.45 7.42
C PRO A 12 5.06 16.01 6.08
N LEU A 13 6.33 16.30 5.82
CA LEU A 13 7.05 15.87 4.60
C LEU A 13 7.39 14.37 4.62
N CYS A 14 7.40 13.74 5.79
CA CYS A 14 7.61 12.30 5.95
C CYS A 14 6.31 11.50 6.04
N ALA A 15 5.14 12.15 6.13
CA ALA A 15 3.87 11.44 6.24
C ALA A 15 3.49 10.74 4.93
N ALA A 16 3.11 9.46 5.01
CA ALA A 16 2.52 8.76 3.88
C ALA A 16 1.16 9.40 3.53
N GLN A 17 1.02 9.83 2.28
CA GLN A 17 -0.17 10.54 1.79
C GLN A 17 -1.30 9.58 1.37
N PHE A 18 -0.95 8.37 0.94
CA PHE A 18 -1.90 7.37 0.47
C PHE A 18 -1.90 6.16 1.39
N LYS A 19 -3.10 5.77 1.81
CA LYS A 19 -3.32 4.61 2.68
C LYS A 19 -4.43 3.76 2.08
N ILE A 20 -4.19 2.47 1.96
CA ILE A 20 -5.19 1.50 1.48
C ILE A 20 -5.04 0.21 2.27
N LYS A 21 -6.17 -0.45 2.55
CA LYS A 21 -6.17 -1.77 3.17
C LYS A 21 -6.45 -2.83 2.10
N CYS A 22 -5.64 -3.87 2.04
CA CYS A 22 -5.81 -4.96 1.07
C CYS A 22 -5.68 -6.33 1.75
N ILE A 23 -6.15 -7.37 1.08
CA ILE A 23 -5.85 -8.75 1.45
C ILE A 23 -4.53 -9.14 0.79
N GLY A 24 -3.68 -9.89 1.49
CA GLY A 24 -2.41 -10.34 0.94
C GLY A 24 -1.65 -11.31 1.82
N GLU A 25 -0.38 -11.44 1.50
CA GLU A 25 0.60 -12.20 2.27
C GLU A 25 1.39 -11.24 3.18
N ASP A 26 1.50 -11.55 4.47
CA ASP A 26 2.26 -10.74 5.42
C ASP A 26 3.75 -11.14 5.48
N PHE A 27 4.52 -10.50 6.37
CA PHE A 27 5.96 -10.77 6.53
C PHE A 27 6.28 -12.16 7.11
N LEU A 28 5.28 -12.88 7.63
CA LEU A 28 5.39 -14.27 8.09
C LEU A 28 4.94 -15.27 7.00
N MET A 29 4.72 -14.79 5.77
CA MET A 29 4.22 -15.59 4.65
C MET A 29 2.83 -16.18 4.89
N LEU A 30 2.04 -15.59 5.80
CA LEU A 30 0.67 -15.99 6.04
C LEU A 30 -0.23 -15.35 4.98
N ARG A 31 -1.02 -16.17 4.30
CA ARG A 31 -1.99 -15.70 3.29
C ARG A 31 -3.26 -15.16 3.93
N ASN A 32 -4.02 -14.42 3.12
CA ASN A 32 -5.31 -13.82 3.48
C ASN A 32 -5.25 -12.85 4.67
N GLN A 33 -4.11 -12.20 4.86
CA GLN A 33 -3.92 -11.22 5.93
C GLN A 33 -4.37 -9.84 5.50
N LEU A 34 -4.81 -9.05 6.47
CA LEU A 34 -5.14 -7.64 6.26
C LEU A 34 -3.86 -6.81 6.25
N LEU A 35 -3.48 -6.33 5.07
CA LEU A 35 -2.36 -5.42 4.89
C LEU A 35 -2.82 -3.97 5.00
N SER A 36 -2.12 -3.16 5.79
CA SER A 36 -2.36 -1.72 5.92
C SER A 36 -1.26 -0.95 5.19
N CYS A 37 -1.43 -0.79 3.88
CA CYS A 37 -0.42 -0.23 3.00
C CYS A 37 -0.41 1.30 3.09
N SER A 38 0.80 1.87 3.11
CA SER A 38 1.04 3.31 3.22
C SER A 38 2.15 3.70 2.25
N SER A 39 1.92 4.74 1.45
CA SER A 39 2.89 5.21 0.46
C SER A 39 2.79 6.72 0.22
N LYS A 40 3.85 7.29 -0.35
CA LYS A 40 3.87 8.66 -0.88
C LYS A 40 3.21 8.77 -2.26
N VAL A 41 2.97 7.66 -2.94
CA VAL A 41 2.31 7.60 -4.25
C VAL A 41 1.03 6.77 -4.18
N PRO A 42 0.06 6.98 -5.10
CA PRO A 42 -1.15 6.18 -5.17
C PRO A 42 -0.86 4.67 -5.32
N GLN A 43 -1.61 3.87 -4.57
CA GLN A 43 -1.55 2.42 -4.57
C GLN A 43 -2.93 1.81 -4.81
N ALA A 44 -2.95 0.55 -5.23
CA ALA A 44 -4.14 -0.27 -5.41
C ALA A 44 -3.93 -1.64 -4.76
N CYS A 45 -5.03 -2.31 -4.43
CA CYS A 45 -4.98 -3.73 -4.13
C CYS A 45 -4.85 -4.51 -5.44
N TYR A 46 -4.11 -5.60 -5.43
CA TYR A 46 -3.98 -6.48 -6.59
C TYR A 46 -4.29 -7.94 -6.26
N THR A 47 -4.61 -8.71 -7.30
CA THR A 47 -4.57 -10.17 -7.34
C THR A 47 -3.88 -10.58 -8.64
N ARG A 48 -2.84 -11.41 -8.56
CA ARG A 48 -2.18 -11.98 -9.72
C ARG A 48 -2.85 -13.27 -10.15
N VAL A 49 -2.62 -13.68 -11.39
CA VAL A 49 -3.10 -14.97 -11.92
C VAL A 49 -2.63 -16.19 -11.11
N THR A 50 -1.51 -16.08 -10.40
CA THR A 50 -1.00 -17.11 -9.48
C THR A 50 -1.79 -17.21 -8.17
N GLY A 51 -2.71 -16.28 -7.91
CA GLY A 51 -3.43 -16.14 -6.64
C GLY A 51 -2.70 -15.27 -5.61
N GLU A 52 -1.52 -14.73 -5.92
CA GLU A 52 -0.82 -13.76 -5.06
C GLU A 52 -1.66 -12.48 -4.91
N LYS A 53 -1.78 -11.97 -3.70
CA LYS A 53 -2.56 -10.77 -3.38
C LYS A 53 -1.71 -9.79 -2.58
N GLY A 54 -1.96 -8.50 -2.75
CA GLY A 54 -1.30 -7.48 -1.93
C GLY A 54 -1.59 -6.06 -2.39
N CYS A 55 -0.65 -5.16 -2.12
CA CYS A 55 -0.69 -3.76 -2.53
C CYS A 55 0.39 -3.48 -3.56
N THR A 56 0.08 -2.68 -4.58
CA THR A 56 1.06 -2.28 -5.58
C THR A 56 0.83 -0.82 -6.00
N THR A 57 1.82 -0.22 -6.65
CA THR A 57 1.65 1.10 -7.27
C THR A 57 0.83 0.98 -8.55
N LEU A 58 0.12 2.05 -8.93
CA LEU A 58 -0.79 2.01 -10.09
C LEU A 58 -0.09 1.64 -11.42
N ASN A 59 1.23 1.82 -11.52
CA ASN A 59 1.99 1.47 -12.73
C ASN A 59 1.96 -0.04 -13.00
N PHE A 60 1.99 -0.88 -11.96
CA PHE A 60 1.96 -2.34 -12.12
C PHE A 60 0.57 -2.88 -12.45
N CYS A 61 -0.49 -2.10 -12.23
CA CYS A 61 -1.85 -2.51 -12.57
C CYS A 61 -2.13 -2.60 -14.07
N LYS A 62 -1.21 -2.10 -14.90
CA LYS A 62 -1.27 -2.23 -16.36
C LYS A 62 -0.53 -3.47 -16.88
N SER A 63 0.16 -4.20 -16.00
CA SER A 63 0.94 -5.37 -16.38
C SER A 63 0.03 -6.59 -16.58
N ASP A 64 0.35 -7.41 -17.58
CA ASP A 64 -0.39 -8.64 -17.85
C ASP A 64 -0.38 -9.57 -16.63
N GLY A 65 -1.54 -10.20 -16.38
CA GLY A 65 -1.73 -11.12 -15.26
C GLY A 65 -1.93 -10.44 -13.90
N TRP A 66 -2.16 -9.12 -13.87
CA TRP A 66 -2.55 -8.38 -12.67
C TRP A 66 -4.00 -7.91 -12.77
N THR A 67 -4.79 -8.15 -11.73
CA THR A 67 -6.11 -7.54 -11.55
C THR A 67 -6.02 -6.57 -10.38
N CYS A 68 -6.35 -5.30 -10.60
CA CYS A 68 -6.27 -4.27 -9.58
C CYS A 68 -7.63 -3.65 -9.23
N CYS A 69 -7.75 -3.16 -8.00
CA CYS A 69 -8.91 -2.42 -7.51
C CYS A 69 -8.50 -1.37 -6.47
N HIS A 70 -9.32 -0.33 -6.28
CA HIS A 70 -8.88 0.94 -5.66
C HIS A 70 -9.54 1.26 -4.32
N THR A 71 -10.35 0.36 -3.77
CA THR A 71 -11.06 0.56 -2.50
C THR A 71 -10.55 -0.42 -1.44
N ASN A 72 -10.81 -0.11 -0.17
CA ASN A 72 -10.35 -0.94 0.93
C ASN A 72 -10.91 -2.37 0.81
N ARG A 73 -10.02 -3.36 0.89
CA ARG A 73 -10.30 -4.81 0.90
C ARG A 73 -11.02 -5.31 -0.36
N CYS A 74 -10.92 -4.59 -1.47
CA CYS A 74 -11.61 -4.94 -2.70
C CYS A 74 -11.11 -6.22 -3.38
N ASN A 75 -9.96 -6.76 -2.93
CA ASN A 75 -9.36 -8.00 -3.42
C ASN A 75 -9.58 -9.19 -2.47
N ALA A 76 -10.58 -9.12 -1.59
CA ALA A 76 -10.98 -10.24 -0.74
C ALA A 76 -11.42 -11.45 -1.57
#